data_AF-A0A432UCH3-F1
#
_entry.id   AF-A0A432UCH3-F1
#
_cell.length_a   1.000
_cell.length_b   1.000
_cell.length_c   1.000
_cell.angle_alpha   90.00
_cell.angle_beta   90.00
_cell.angle_gamma   90.00
#
_symmetry.space_group_name_H-M   'P 1'
#
loop_
_entity.id
_entity.type
_entity.pdbx_description
1 polymer ?
#
loop_
_entity_poly.entity_id
_entity_poly.type
_entity_poly.pdbx_seq_one_letter_code
_entity_poly.pdbx_strand_id
1 'polypeptide(L)'
;MEFYLILAALLGVLIAAFAIQNAAPVAVRFLVWQFESSLAVIVILSLLAGMVLIFLISLPGRFKRRKELYDKNRRISELEKQLAELEKRLSDRGV
;
A
#
# COMPACT_ATOMS: atom_id res chain seq x y z
N MET A 1 -23.84 -0.60 -2.82
CA MET A 1 -23.22 0.52 -2.05
C MET A 1 -23.79 0.61 -0.64
N GLU A 2 -25.12 0.66 -0.47
CA GLU A 2 -25.77 0.71 0.85
C GLU A 2 -25.48 -0.51 1.74
N PHE A 3 -25.39 -1.71 1.16
CA PHE A 3 -25.02 -2.94 1.88
C PHE A 3 -23.67 -2.82 2.61
N TYR A 4 -22.66 -2.20 1.98
CA TYR A 4 -21.36 -2.01 2.61
C TYR A 4 -21.43 -1.02 3.78
N LEU A 5 -22.30 0.00 3.69
CA LEU A 5 -22.52 0.95 4.78
C LEU A 5 -23.20 0.27 5.97
N ILE A 6 -24.21 -0.57 5.72
CA ILE A 6 -24.89 -1.36 6.75
C ILE A 6 -23.89 -2.33 7.41
N LEU A 7 -23.09 -3.04 6.61
CA LEU A 7 -22.08 -3.96 7.13
C LEU A 7 -21.01 -3.22 7.95
N ALA A 8 -20.55 -2.06 7.49
CA ALA A 8 -19.60 -1.23 8.23
C ALA A 8 -20.20 -0.71 9.54
N ALA A 9 -21.47 -0.30 9.56
CA ALA A 9 -22.16 0.13 10.77
C ALA A 9 -22.28 -1.02 11.77
N LEU A 10 -22.69 -2.21 11.32
CA LEU A 10 -22.75 -3.42 12.17
C LEU A 10 -21.38 -3.76 12.75
N LEU A 11 -20.33 -3.73 11.93
CA LEU A 11 -18.96 -3.96 12.38
C LEU A 11 -18.53 -2.90 13.41
N GLY A 12 -18.86 -1.63 13.17
CA GLY A 12 -18.58 -0.53 14.10
C GLY A 12 -19.26 -0.73 15.46
N VAL A 13 -20.52 -1.15 15.47
CA VAL A 13 -21.25 -1.48 16.71
C VAL A 13 -20.58 -2.65 17.43
N LEU A 14 -20.18 -3.71 16.71
CA LEU A 14 -19.47 -4.85 17.31
C LEU A 14 -18.13 -4.44 17.91
N ILE A 15 -17.35 -3.59 17.23
CA ILE A 15 -16.07 -3.06 17.72
C ILE A 15 -16.29 -2.19 18.97
N ALA A 16 -17.31 -1.33 18.95
CA ALA A 16 -17.65 -0.49 20.10
C ALA A 16 -18.08 -1.34 21.31
N ALA A 17 -18.94 -2.34 21.09
CA ALA A 17 -19.35 -3.28 22.12
C ALA A 17 -18.14 -4.05 22.70
N PHE A 18 -17.24 -4.54 21.83
CA PHE A 18 -15.99 -5.16 22.25
C PHE A 18 -15.14 -4.24 23.13
N ALA A 19 -14.98 -2.97 22.72
CA ALA A 19 -14.19 -2.00 23.47
C ALA A 19 -14.80 -1.67 24.84
N ILE A 20 -16.11 -1.50 24.91
CA ILE A 20 -16.83 -1.20 26.16
C ILE A 20 -16.79 -2.41 27.10
N GLN A 21 -17.08 -3.61 26.60
CA GLN A 21 -17.08 -4.83 27.40
C GLN A 21 -15.68 -5.23 27.89
N ASN A 22 -14.64 -4.87 27.15
CA ASN A 22 -13.24 -5.15 27.47
C ASN A 22 -12.47 -3.87 27.85
N ALA A 23 -13.14 -2.94 28.53
CA ALA A 23 -12.53 -1.69 28.97
C ALA A 23 -11.57 -1.85 30.17
N ALA A 24 -11.56 -3.04 30.80
CA ALA A 24 -10.64 -3.34 31.89
C ALA A 24 -9.17 -3.17 31.44
N PRO A 25 -8.33 -2.52 32.27
CA PRO A 25 -6.93 -2.31 31.94
C PRO A 25 -6.18 -3.65 31.93
N VAL A 26 -5.35 -3.83 30.91
CA VAL A 26 -4.46 -4.98 30.75
C VAL A 26 -3.02 -4.48 30.73
N ALA A 27 -2.19 -5.07 31.58
CA ALA A 27 -0.77 -4.79 31.62
C ALA A 27 -0.06 -5.45 30.44
N VAL A 28 0.64 -4.64 29.63
CA VAL A 28 1.48 -5.10 28.54
C VAL A 28 2.94 -4.96 28.96
N ARG A 29 3.71 -6.03 28.79
CA ARG A 29 5.17 -6.03 28.95
C ARG A 29 5.79 -6.37 27.61
N PHE A 30 6.52 -5.43 27.03
CA PHE A 30 7.17 -5.60 25.72
C PHE A 30 8.61 -5.07 25.78
N LEU A 31 9.57 -6.00 25.72
CA LEU A 31 11.00 -5.70 25.89
C LEU A 31 11.25 -4.94 27.21
N VAL A 32 11.63 -3.66 27.12
CA VAL A 32 11.88 -2.77 28.27
C VAL A 32 10.67 -1.91 28.65
N TRP A 33 9.59 -1.97 27.89
CA TRP A 33 8.38 -1.19 28.13
C TRP A 33 7.36 -1.98 28.94
N GLN A 34 6.76 -1.31 29.90
CA GLN A 34 5.60 -1.79 30.63
C GLN A 34 4.58 -0.66 30.74
N PHE A 35 3.35 -0.92 30.34
CA PHE A 35 2.25 0.04 30.43
C PHE A 35 0.92 -0.71 30.56
N GLU A 36 -0.11 -0.01 31.00
CA GLU A 36 -1.47 -0.54 31.10
C GLU A 36 -2.38 0.17 30.09
N SER A 37 -3.22 -0.60 29.41
CA SER A 37 -4.17 -0.09 28.43
C SER A 37 -5.33 -1.06 28.26
N SER A 38 -6.45 -0.62 27.67
CA SER A 38 -7.52 -1.54 27.28
C SER A 38 -7.09 -2.43 26.12
N LEU A 39 -7.69 -3.62 26.02
CA LEU A 39 -7.44 -4.57 24.94
C LEU A 39 -7.71 -3.94 23.56
N ALA A 40 -8.75 -3.13 23.43
CA ALA A 40 -9.09 -2.46 22.18
C ALA A 40 -7.96 -1.56 21.65
N VAL A 41 -7.36 -0.74 22.52
CA VAL A 41 -6.24 0.13 22.13
C VAL A 41 -5.03 -0.70 21.71
N ILE A 42 -4.72 -1.78 22.44
CA ILE A 42 -3.58 -2.67 22.12
C ILE A 42 -3.75 -3.30 20.73
N VAL A 43 -4.96 -3.78 20.42
CA VAL A 43 -5.26 -4.38 19.10
C VAL A 43 -5.14 -3.34 17.98
N ILE A 44 -5.70 -2.14 18.16
CA ILE A 44 -5.61 -1.07 17.16
C ILE A 44 -4.15 -0.69 16.90
N LEU A 45 -3.35 -0.48 17.96
CA LEU A 45 -1.93 -0.14 17.82
C LEU A 45 -1.15 -1.24 17.11
N SER A 46 -1.43 -2.51 17.42
CA SER A 46 -0.78 -3.66 16.78
C SER A 46 -1.11 -3.75 15.28
N LEU A 47 -2.37 -3.50 14.90
CA LEU A 47 -2.80 -3.45 13.50
C LEU A 47 -2.15 -2.29 12.75
N LEU A 48 -2.11 -1.10 13.35
CA LEU A 48 -1.43 0.06 12.77
C LEU A 48 0.07 -0.20 12.57
N ALA A 49 0.73 -0.78 13.56
CA ALA A 49 2.14 -1.16 13.45
C ALA A 49 2.36 -2.17 12.31
N GLY A 50 1.50 -3.20 12.20
CA GLY A 50 1.54 -4.15 11.10
C GLY A 50 1.37 -3.49 9.73
N MET A 51 0.43 -2.55 9.60
CA MET A 51 0.22 -1.78 8.36
C MET A 51 1.46 -0.96 7.99
N VAL A 52 2.07 -0.28 8.96
CA VAL A 52 3.31 0.48 8.76
C VAL A 52 4.45 -0.43 8.32
N LEU A 53 4.61 -1.59 8.96
CA LEU A 53 5.63 -2.58 8.59
C LEU A 53 5.44 -3.06 7.14
N ILE A 54 4.22 -3.46 6.76
CA ILE A 54 3.91 -3.90 5.39
C ILE A 54 4.18 -2.76 4.39
N PHE A 55 3.79 -1.54 4.73
CA PHE A 55 4.06 -0.37 3.88
C PHE A 55 5.56 -0.18 3.66
N LEU A 56 6.37 -0.19 4.72
CA LEU A 56 7.83 -0.04 4.66
C LEU A 56 8.47 -1.15 3.82
N ILE A 57 8.08 -2.41 4.05
CA ILE A 57 8.55 -3.56 3.27
C ILE A 57 8.21 -3.41 1.79
N SER A 58 7.08 -2.77 1.45
CA SER A 58 6.67 -2.57 0.06
C SER A 58 7.44 -1.46 -0.68
N LEU A 59 8.13 -0.55 0.03
CA LEU A 59 8.78 0.62 -0.57
C LEU A 59 9.85 0.26 -1.62
N PRO A 60 10.82 -0.63 -1.37
CA PRO A 60 11.88 -0.93 -2.34
C PRO A 60 11.33 -1.47 -3.67
N GLY A 61 10.30 -2.32 -3.61
CA GLY A 61 9.63 -2.87 -4.80
C GLY A 61 8.96 -1.78 -5.63
N ARG A 62 8.36 -0.77 -4.99
CA ARG A 62 7.75 0.38 -5.68
C ARG A 62 8.81 1.22 -6.40
N PHE A 63 9.96 1.45 -5.79
CA PHE A 63 11.07 2.18 -6.42
C PHE A 63 11.64 1.41 -7.63
N LYS A 64 11.86 0.11 -7.49
CA LYS A 64 12.34 -0.73 -8.59
C LYS A 64 11.37 -0.71 -9.77
N ARG A 65 10.06 -0.87 -9.51
CA ARG A 65 9.02 -0.79 -10.55
C ARG A 65 8.98 0.57 -11.23
N ARG A 66 9.12 1.67 -10.48
CA ARG A 66 9.19 3.02 -11.07
C ARG A 66 10.40 3.17 -12.00
N LYS A 67 11.56 2.65 -11.61
CA LYS A 67 12.76 2.67 -12.46
C LYS A 67 12.56 1.83 -13.72
N GLU A 68 12.05 0.62 -13.59
CA GLU A 68 11.75 -0.24 -14.73
C GLU A 68 10.75 0.39 -15.71
N LEU A 69 9.72 1.08 -15.20
CA LEU A 69 8.78 1.83 -16.04
C LEU A 69 9.47 2.99 -16.77
N TYR A 70 10.34 3.73 -16.09
CA TYR A 70 11.12 4.80 -16.72
C TYR A 70 12.02 4.26 -17.84
N ASP A 71 12.76 3.19 -17.56
CA ASP A 71 13.68 2.56 -18.53
C ASP A 71 12.91 2.00 -19.73
N LYS A 72 11.75 1.37 -19.51
CA LYS A 72 10.86 0.88 -20.58
C LYS A 72 10.35 2.03 -21.45
N ASN A 73 9.86 3.12 -20.85
CA ASN A 73 9.36 4.28 -21.59
C ASN A 73 10.46 4.95 -22.42
N ARG A 74 11.68 5.04 -21.87
CA ARG A 74 12.83 5.55 -22.60
C ARG A 74 13.14 4.69 -23.83
N ARG A 75 13.10 3.36 -23.68
CA ARG A 75 13.35 2.44 -24.79
C ARG A 75 12.27 2.51 -25.87
N ILE A 76 11.00 2.67 -25.49
CA ILE A 76 9.90 2.88 -26.45
C ILE A 76 10.16 4.13 -27.29
N SER A 77 10.47 5.27 -26.65
CA SER A 77 10.75 6.52 -27.38
C SER A 77 11.95 6.41 -28.31
N GLU A 78 12.99 5.68 -27.92
CA GLU A 78 14.16 5.45 -28.76
C GLU A 78 13.83 4.58 -29.99
N LEU A 79 13.05 3.52 -29.81
CA LEU A 79 12.59 2.66 -30.90
C LEU A 79 11.65 3.39 -31.86
N GLU A 80 10.74 4.23 -31.34
CA GLU A 80 9.87 5.08 -32.16
C GLU A 80 10.67 6.05 -33.05
N LYS A 81 11.74 6.65 -32.51
CA LYS A 81 12.65 7.51 -33.29
C LYS A 81 13.38 6.72 -34.38
N GLN A 82 13.86 5.53 -34.07
CA GLN A 82 14.53 4.66 -35.05
C GLN A 82 13.59 4.23 -36.18
N LEU A 83 12.34 3.90 -35.85
CA LEU A 83 11.31 3.59 -36.83
C LEU A 83 11.05 4.78 -37.77
N ALA A 84 10.82 5.97 -37.21
CA ALA A 84 10.58 7.18 -38.01
C ALA A 84 11.77 7.51 -38.93
N GLU A 85 13.01 7.32 -38.45
CA GLU A 85 14.19 7.52 -39.28
C GLU A 85 14.32 6.47 -40.39
N LEU A 86 13.99 5.20 -40.10
CA LEU A 86 14.02 4.13 -41.10
C LEU A 86 12.96 4.34 -42.18
N GLU A 87 11.74 4.73 -41.79
CA GLU A 87 10.65 5.09 -42.71
C GLU A 87 11.06 6.25 -43.62
N LYS A 88 11.67 7.30 -43.05
CA LYS A 88 12.21 8.41 -43.84
C LYS A 88 13.28 7.96 -44.84
N ARG A 89 14.23 7.13 -44.39
CA ARG A 89 15.29 6.58 -45.26
C ARG A 89 14.75 5.68 -46.37
N LEU A 90 13.64 4.97 -46.14
CA LEU A 90 12.96 4.18 -47.17
C LEU A 90 12.24 5.08 -48.19
N SER A 91 11.57 6.13 -47.71
CA SER A 91 10.93 7.14 -48.57
C SER A 91 11.96 7.91 -49.42
N ASP A 92 13.12 8.27 -48.86
CA ASP A 92 14.21 8.95 -49.58
C ASP A 92 14.92 8.03 -50.59
N ARG A 93 14.84 6.69 -50.42
CA ARG A 93 15.52 5.73 -51.29
C ARG A 93 14.76 5.38 -52.58
N GLY A 94 13.57 5.91 -52.80
CA GLY A 94 12.86 5.82 -54.07
C GLY A 94 12.59 4.39 -54.55
N VAL A 95 11.44 3.84 -54.16
CA VAL A 95 10.59 3.09 -55.10
C VAL A 95 9.53 4.07 -55.60
#